data_AF-A0A3S9JN48-F1
#
_entry.id   AF-A0A3S9JN48-F1
#
_cell.length_a   1.000
_cell.length_b   1.000
_cell.length_c   1.000
_cell.angle_alpha   90.00
_cell.angle_beta   90.00
_cell.angle_gamma   90.00
#
_symmetry.space_group_name_H-M   'P 1'
#
loop_
_entity.id
_entity.type
_entity.pdbx_description
1 polymer ?
#
loop_
_entity_poly.entity_id
_entity_poly.type
_entity_poly.pdbx_seq_one_letter_code
_entity_poly.pdbx_strand_id
1 'polypeptide(L)'
;MNPYILAILLFGLGLGTTITLASSHWLLAWMGLEMNTLAIIPLMAQHHHPRAVEATTKYFLTQAAAAATLLFASVTNSWLTGQWEIQQITHPLPSAMITLALALKIGLAP
;
A
#
# COMPACT_ATOMS: atom_id res chain seq x y z
N MET A 1 9.38 -23.02 2.70
CA MET A 1 8.59 -22.30 3.72
C MET A 1 7.52 -23.25 4.26
N ASN A 2 7.16 -23.17 5.54
CA ASN A 2 6.13 -24.02 6.12
C ASN A 2 4.77 -23.76 5.41
N PRO A 3 4.00 -24.79 5.01
CA PRO A 3 2.70 -24.62 4.38
C PRO A 3 1.73 -23.73 5.17
N TYR A 4 1.79 -23.74 6.51
CA TYR A 4 0.96 -22.85 7.33
C TYR A 4 1.34 -21.37 7.16
N ILE A 5 2.63 -21.06 7.07
CA ILE A 5 3.11 -19.69 6.84
C ILE A 5 2.69 -19.24 5.44
N LEU A 6 2.82 -20.12 4.43
CA LEU A 6 2.38 -19.83 3.07
C LEU A 6 0.88 -19.51 3.02
N ALA A 7 0.05 -20.31 3.68
CA ALA A 7 -1.39 -20.08 3.73
C ALA A 7 -1.73 -18.73 4.39
N ILE A 8 -1.08 -18.38 5.50
CA ILE A 8 -1.28 -17.09 6.19
C ILE A 8 -0.89 -15.91 5.28
N LEU A 9 0.24 -15.99 4.58
CA LEU A 9 0.68 -14.91 3.69
C LEU A 9 -0.25 -14.74 2.49
N LEU A 10 -0.67 -15.84 1.85
CA LEU A 10 -1.62 -15.78 0.74
C LEU A 10 -2.98 -15.25 1.19
N PHE A 11 -3.45 -15.66 2.36
CA PHE A 11 -4.68 -15.11 2.95
C PHE A 11 -4.52 -13.63 3.27
N GLY A 12 -3.36 -13.20 3.77
CA GLY A 12 -3.03 -11.79 4.02
C GLY A 12 -3.12 -10.93 2.76
N LEU A 13 -2.68 -11.43 1.60
CA LEU A 13 -2.85 -10.75 0.32
C LEU A 13 -4.34 -10.61 -0.07
N GLY A 14 -5.12 -11.67 0.12
CA GLY A 14 -6.57 -11.62 -0.13
C GLY A 14 -7.29 -10.66 0.82
N LEU A 15 -6.89 -10.63 2.09
CA LEU A 15 -7.44 -9.71 3.07
C LEU A 15 -7.07 -8.25 2.78
N GLY A 16 -5.81 -7.94 2.51
CA GLY A 16 -5.39 -6.57 2.25
C GLY A 16 -6.10 -5.97 1.02
N THR A 17 -6.24 -6.76 -0.05
CA THR A 17 -7.01 -6.37 -1.25
C THR A 17 -8.50 -6.17 -0.95
N THR A 18 -9.14 -7.08 -0.22
CA THR A 18 -10.57 -6.95 0.12
C THR A 18 -10.85 -5.78 1.06
N ILE A 19 -9.99 -5.53 2.05
CA ILE A 19 -10.09 -4.35 2.93
C ILE A 19 -10.01 -3.07 2.10
N THR A 20 -9.06 -3.00 1.16
CA THR A 20 -8.89 -1.82 0.31
C THR A 20 -10.13 -1.57 -0.54
N LEU A 21 -10.67 -2.61 -1.19
CA LEU A 21 -11.86 -2.51 -2.06
C LEU A 21 -13.15 -2.16 -1.29
N ALA A 22 -13.31 -2.69 -0.08
CA ALA A 22 -14.50 -2.47 0.74
C ALA A 22 -14.45 -1.18 1.56
N SER A 23 -13.30 -0.50 1.61
CA SER A 23 -13.11 0.68 2.44
C SER A 23 -13.83 1.92 1.88
N SER A 24 -14.41 2.72 2.78
CA SER A 24 -14.90 4.07 2.52
C SER A 24 -14.02 5.16 3.15
N HIS A 25 -13.04 4.76 3.96
CA HIS A 25 -12.19 5.63 4.76
C HIS A 25 -10.72 5.45 4.37
N TRP A 26 -10.00 6.56 4.12
CA TRP A 26 -8.62 6.52 3.62
C TRP A 26 -7.64 5.75 4.50
N LEU A 27 -7.76 5.87 5.83
CA LEU A 27 -6.92 5.11 6.76
C LEU A 27 -7.10 3.59 6.62
N LEU A 28 -8.33 3.11 6.39
CA LEU A 28 -8.61 1.69 6.20
C LEU A 28 -8.09 1.21 4.84
N ALA A 29 -8.26 2.01 3.78
CA ALA A 29 -7.67 1.75 2.48
C ALA A 29 -6.15 1.62 2.58
N TRP A 30 -5.50 2.56 3.28
CA TRP A 30 -4.06 2.53 3.53
C TRP A 30 -3.62 1.28 4.28
N MET A 31 -4.36 0.88 5.33
CA MET A 31 -4.04 -0.33 6.10
C MET A 31 -4.14 -1.60 5.24
N GLY A 32 -5.13 -1.69 4.36
CA GLY A 32 -5.25 -2.79 3.41
C GLY A 32 -4.06 -2.85 2.43
N LEU A 33 -3.61 -1.70 1.95
CA LEU A 33 -2.44 -1.59 1.08
C LEU A 33 -1.13 -1.96 1.79
N GLU A 34 -0.95 -1.61 3.06
CA GLU A 34 0.22 -2.02 3.86
C GLU A 34 0.18 -3.51 4.25
N MET A 35 -1.01 -4.07 4.47
CA MET A 35 -1.13 -5.50 4.67
C MET A 35 -0.64 -6.28 3.45
N ASN A 36 -0.94 -5.79 2.24
CA ASN A 36 -0.47 -6.40 0.99
C ASN A 36 1.07 -6.33 0.85
N THR A 37 1.69 -5.18 1.16
CA THR A 37 3.15 -5.01 1.05
C THR A 37 3.88 -5.93 2.03
N LEU A 38 3.41 -6.04 3.27
CA LEU A 38 4.02 -6.91 4.27
C LEU A 38 3.82 -8.40 3.93
N ALA A 39 2.67 -8.78 3.39
CA ALA A 39 2.39 -10.17 3.03
C ALA A 39 3.20 -10.66 1.82
N ILE A 40 3.53 -9.79 0.86
CA ILE A 40 4.25 -10.19 -0.36
C ILE A 40 5.78 -10.27 -0.17
N ILE A 41 6.36 -9.51 0.76
CA ILE A 41 7.81 -9.46 0.99
C ILE A 41 8.44 -10.85 1.22
N PRO A 42 7.92 -11.69 2.14
CA PRO A 42 8.51 -13.01 2.37
C PRO A 42 8.33 -13.96 1.18
N LEU A 43 7.29 -13.75 0.36
CA LEU A 43 7.05 -14.55 -0.84
C LEU A 43 8.07 -14.21 -1.94
N MET A 44 8.44 -12.94 -2.11
CA MET A 44 9.48 -12.53 -3.07
C MET A 44 10.89 -12.96 -2.64
N ALA A 45 11.19 -12.88 -1.34
CA ALA A 45 12.49 -13.27 -0.80
C ALA A 45 12.60 -14.77 -0.44
N GLN A 46 11.62 -15.59 -0.84
CA GLN A 46 11.56 -17.02 -0.48
C GLN A 46 12.83 -17.77 -0.89
N HIS A 47 13.32 -17.49 -2.10
CA HIS A 47 14.61 -18.00 -2.57
C HIS A 47 15.68 -17.02 -2.10
N HIS A 48 16.60 -17.47 -1.27
CA HIS A 48 17.66 -16.65 -0.66
C HIS A 48 18.79 -16.29 -1.65
N HIS A 49 18.43 -16.07 -2.91
CA HIS A 49 19.33 -15.66 -3.97
C HIS A 49 19.50 -14.13 -3.93
N PRO A 50 20.71 -13.58 -4.14
CA PRO A 50 20.96 -12.14 -4.06
C PRO A 50 20.01 -11.30 -4.93
N ARG A 51 19.68 -11.78 -6.14
CA ARG A 51 18.71 -11.12 -7.03
C ARG A 51 17.29 -11.03 -6.45
N ALA A 52 16.84 -12.05 -5.72
CA ALA A 52 15.52 -12.05 -5.10
C ALA A 52 15.49 -11.07 -3.92
N VAL A 53 16.57 -11.00 -3.14
CA VAL A 53 16.73 -10.01 -2.07
C VAL A 53 16.73 -8.59 -2.65
N GLU A 54 17.50 -8.33 -3.72
CA GLU A 54 17.55 -7.02 -4.37
C GLU A 54 16.20 -6.59 -4.95
N ALA A 55 15.47 -7.51 -5.59
CA ALA A 55 14.12 -7.22 -6.08
C ALA A 55 13.16 -6.89 -4.92
N THR A 56 13.23 -7.66 -3.83
CA THR A 56 12.40 -7.47 -2.65
C THR A 56 12.68 -6.13 -1.97
N THR A 57 13.95 -5.72 -1.85
CA THR A 57 14.31 -4.43 -1.23
C THR A 57 13.87 -3.27 -2.10
N LYS A 58 14.02 -3.34 -3.43
CA LYS A 58 13.51 -2.32 -4.36
C LYS A 58 11.99 -2.17 -4.25
N TYR A 59 11.27 -3.29 -4.23
CA TYR A 59 9.82 -3.29 -4.04
C TYR A 59 9.43 -2.67 -2.69
N PHE A 60 10.08 -3.08 -1.59
CA PHE A 60 9.78 -2.55 -0.26
C PHE A 60 9.96 -1.04 -0.19
N LEU A 61 11.09 -0.52 -0.66
CA LEU A 61 11.38 0.92 -0.60
C LEU A 61 10.40 1.76 -1.41
N THR A 62 10.08 1.32 -2.64
CA THR A 62 9.13 2.02 -3.50
C THR A 62 7.72 2.00 -2.91
N GLN A 63 7.27 0.85 -2.40
CA GLN A 63 5.94 0.71 -1.82
C GLN A 63 5.79 1.42 -0.48
N ALA A 64 6.83 1.42 0.36
CA ALA A 64 6.84 2.15 1.63
C ALA A 64 6.79 3.66 1.40
N ALA A 65 7.53 4.18 0.41
CA ALA A 65 7.45 5.59 0.01
C ALA A 65 6.04 5.94 -0.51
N ALA A 66 5.45 5.07 -1.34
CA ALA A 66 4.08 5.25 -1.82
C ALA A 66 3.04 5.19 -0.70
N ALA A 67 3.21 4.31 0.28
CA ALA A 67 2.29 4.22 1.42
C ALA A 67 2.43 5.42 2.38
N ALA A 68 3.65 5.90 2.62
CA ALA A 68 3.90 7.08 3.43
C ALA A 68 3.32 8.35 2.78
N THR A 69 3.48 8.51 1.47
CA THR A 69 2.88 9.63 0.71
C THR A 69 1.36 9.58 0.73
N LEU A 70 0.75 8.38 0.61
CA LEU A 70 -0.70 8.21 0.71
C LEU A 70 -1.22 8.57 2.11
N LEU A 71 -0.53 8.12 3.17
CA LEU A 71 -0.91 8.46 4.54
C LEU A 71 -0.78 9.97 4.79
N PHE A 72 0.33 10.57 4.36
CA PHE A 72 0.52 12.03 4.45
C PHE A 72 -0.59 12.79 3.70
N ALA A 73 -0.97 12.33 2.51
CA ALA A 73 -2.05 12.93 1.75
C ALA A 73 -3.41 12.79 2.45
N SER A 74 -3.69 11.65 3.09
CA SER A 74 -4.92 11.44 3.85
C SER A 74 -4.99 12.34 5.11
N VAL A 75 -3.86 12.50 5.81
CA VAL A 75 -3.75 13.38 7.00
C VAL A 75 -3.87 14.84 6.60
N THR A 76 -3.28 15.26 5.48
CA THR A 76 -3.44 16.63 4.98
C THR A 76 -4.88 16.89 4.52
N ASN A 77 -5.55 15.91 3.92
CA ASN A 77 -6.98 16.03 3.58
C ASN A 77 -7.84 16.20 4.84
N SER A 78 -7.63 15.37 5.86
CA SER A 78 -8.39 15.45 7.11
C SER A 78 -8.07 16.72 7.91
N TRP A 79 -6.84 17.22 7.85
CA TRP A 79 -6.49 18.52 8.41
C TRP A 79 -7.24 19.68 7.75
N LEU A 80 -7.41 19.65 6.42
CA LEU A 80 -8.05 20.72 5.66
C LEU A 80 -9.59 20.66 5.69
N THR A 81 -10.17 19.46 5.68
CA THR A 81 -11.62 19.26 5.52
C THR A 81 -12.31 18.68 6.75
N GLY A 82 -11.55 18.15 7.71
CA GLY A 82 -12.08 17.42 8.86
C GLY A 82 -12.61 16.02 8.53
N GLN A 83 -12.48 15.56 7.28
CA GLN A 83 -13.07 14.31 6.78
C GLN A 83 -12.00 13.31 6.32
N TRP A 84 -12.32 12.04 6.47
CA TRP A 84 -11.47 10.92 6.04
C TRP A 84 -12.08 10.08 4.91
N GLU A 85 -13.24 10.49 4.42
CA GLU A 85 -13.98 9.78 3.39
C GLU A 85 -13.24 9.80 2.05
N ILE A 86 -13.25 8.67 1.34
CA ILE A 86 -12.58 8.52 0.05
C ILE A 86 -13.17 9.44 -1.03
N GLN A 87 -14.48 9.66 -0.99
CA GLN A 87 -15.21 10.42 -2.01
C GLN A 87 -15.05 11.94 -1.87
N GLN A 88 -14.54 12.43 -0.73
CA GLN A 88 -14.48 13.86 -0.41
C GLN A 88 -13.05 14.40 -0.46
N ILE A 89 -12.39 14.28 -1.62
CA ILE A 89 -11.12 14.94 -1.87
C ILE A 89 -11.34 16.11 -2.83
N THR A 90 -11.51 17.29 -2.26
CA THR A 90 -11.79 18.52 -3.04
C THR A 90 -10.55 19.39 -3.22
N HIS A 91 -9.57 19.26 -2.33
CA HIS A 91 -8.38 20.10 -2.37
C HIS A 91 -7.34 19.57 -3.38
N PRO A 92 -6.80 20.41 -4.29
CA PRO A 92 -5.93 19.96 -5.37
C PRO A 92 -4.64 19.30 -4.84
N LEU A 93 -4.10 19.80 -3.72
CA LEU A 93 -2.83 19.32 -3.17
C LEU A 93 -2.90 17.86 -2.63
N PRO A 94 -3.81 17.48 -1.71
CA PRO A 94 -4.03 16.07 -1.35
C PRO A 94 -4.41 15.20 -2.54
N SER A 95 -5.22 15.70 -3.49
CA SER A 95 -5.60 14.93 -4.67
C SER A 95 -4.40 14.52 -5.52
N ALA A 96 -3.46 15.45 -5.77
CA ALA A 96 -2.26 15.19 -6.53
C ALA A 96 -1.29 14.24 -5.81
N MET A 97 -1.20 14.34 -4.48
CA MET A 97 -0.36 13.41 -3.70
C MET A 97 -0.94 12.00 -3.66
N ILE A 98 -2.27 11.85 -3.56
CA ILE A 98 -2.93 10.54 -3.62
C ILE A 98 -2.75 9.91 -4.99
N THR A 99 -2.93 10.66 -6.08
CA THR A 99 -2.71 10.13 -7.44
C THR A 99 -1.26 9.72 -7.65
N LEU A 100 -0.29 10.53 -7.19
CA LEU A 100 1.13 10.18 -7.25
C LEU A 100 1.44 8.92 -6.44
N ALA A 101 0.91 8.81 -5.22
CA ALA A 101 1.11 7.63 -4.37
C ALA A 101 0.54 6.36 -5.02
N LEU A 102 -0.66 6.44 -5.60
CA LEU A 102 -1.26 5.31 -6.31
C LEU A 102 -0.51 4.96 -7.60
N ALA A 103 -0.04 5.96 -8.35
CA ALA A 103 0.80 5.79 -9.54
C ALA A 103 2.10 5.03 -9.19
N LEU A 104 2.76 5.41 -8.09
CA LEU A 104 3.93 4.70 -7.56
C LEU A 104 3.59 3.25 -7.18
N LYS A 105 2.44 3.00 -6.55
CA LYS A 105 2.03 1.64 -6.17
C LYS A 105 1.83 0.72 -7.36
N ILE A 106 1.28 1.23 -8.47
CA ILE A 106 1.05 0.45 -9.70
C ILE A 106 2.25 0.42 -10.65
N GLY A 107 3.30 1.20 -10.38
CA GLY A 107 4.48 1.30 -11.24
C GLY A 107 4.23 2.06 -12.54
N LEU A 108 3.32 3.04 -12.51
CA LEU A 108 3.06 3.91 -13.66
C LEU A 108 4.27 4.83 -13.88
N ALA A 109 4.73 4.97 -15.13
CA ALA A 109 5.77 5.93 -15.48
C ALA A 109 5.33 7.37 -15.17
N PRO A 110 6.25 8.27 -14.77
CA PRO A 110 7.69 8.06 -14.57
C PRO A 110 8.06 7.16 -13.38
#